data_AF-A0A0A2LE69-F1
#
_entry.id   AF-A0A0A2LE69-F1
#
_cell.length_a   1.000
_cell.length_b   1.000
_cell.length_c   1.000
_cell.angle_alpha   90.00
_cell.angle_beta   90.00
_cell.angle_gamma   90.00
#
_symmetry.space_group_name_H-M   'P 1'
#
loop_
_entity.id
_entity.type
_entity.pdbx_description
1 polymer ?
#
loop_
_entity_poly.entity_id
_entity_poly.type
_entity_poly.pdbx_seq_one_letter_code
_entity_poly.pdbx_strand_id
1 'polypeptide(L)'
;MGSLVQSQAPVVSREPIAEGSIPPRHVNIYALPSEDRTRMLIEQYFEKTGQLLPFIHEMSFCETYRQMRLKGFSKIRRNWLGLLNIILAISTSLSMKDELTSEERIQESDMYYQRANSLCDRDSKRNASLEMVQYLLVLGQYLQGTQKSIQAWTTHGLAISIAYQIGLHSPDRNQGYSPLENEIRKRTWFGCVLLDR
;
A
#
# COMPACT_ATOMS: atom_id res chain seq x y z
N MET A 1 -32.20 63.36 -26.34
CA MET A 1 -31.34 63.91 -25.28
C MET A 1 -32.01 63.62 -23.95
N GLY A 2 -31.57 62.80 -23.02
CA GLY A 2 -30.36 62.03 -22.78
C GLY A 2 -30.51 61.61 -21.31
N SER A 3 -31.12 60.44 -21.08
CA SER A 3 -31.65 60.00 -19.78
C SER A 3 -30.53 59.66 -18.79
N LEU A 4 -30.70 60.08 -17.54
CA LEU A 4 -29.80 59.79 -16.42
C LEU A 4 -29.68 58.27 -16.18
N VAL A 5 -28.45 57.76 -16.19
CA VAL A 5 -28.12 56.40 -15.73
C VAL A 5 -27.40 56.56 -14.38
N GLN A 6 -28.13 56.33 -13.29
CA GLN A 6 -27.55 56.09 -11.97
C GLN A 6 -26.97 54.68 -11.95
N SER A 7 -25.65 54.58 -11.79
CA SER A 7 -24.94 53.32 -11.59
C SER A 7 -25.22 52.77 -10.19
N GLN A 8 -26.03 51.71 -10.10
CA GLN A 8 -26.16 50.90 -8.88
C GLN A 8 -24.99 49.92 -8.79
N ALA A 9 -24.33 49.90 -7.63
CA ALA A 9 -23.33 48.89 -7.27
C ALA A 9 -24.00 47.51 -7.11
N PRO A 10 -23.31 46.40 -7.44
CA PRO A 10 -23.89 45.07 -7.37
C PRO A 10 -24.12 44.65 -5.91
N VAL A 11 -25.33 44.18 -5.63
CA VAL A 11 -25.69 43.51 -4.37
C VAL A 11 -24.94 42.19 -4.31
N VAL A 12 -24.01 42.05 -3.36
CA VAL A 12 -23.33 40.79 -3.09
C VAL A 12 -24.33 39.82 -2.45
N SER A 13 -24.81 38.86 -3.24
CA SER A 13 -25.58 37.73 -2.74
C SER A 13 -24.71 36.91 -1.79
N ARG A 14 -25.07 36.86 -0.51
CA ARG A 14 -24.48 35.93 0.45
C ARG A 14 -24.96 34.52 0.10
N GLU A 15 -24.07 33.69 -0.41
CA GLU A 15 -24.32 32.24 -0.51
C GLU A 15 -24.46 31.63 0.90
N PRO A 16 -25.31 30.62 1.09
CA PRO A 16 -25.48 29.97 2.39
C PRO A 16 -24.20 29.21 2.75
N ILE A 17 -23.74 29.41 3.99
CA ILE A 17 -22.66 28.62 4.58
C ILE A 17 -23.13 27.16 4.61
N ALA A 18 -22.47 26.30 3.86
CA ALA A 18 -22.66 24.86 3.97
C ALA A 18 -22.18 24.39 5.35
N GLU A 19 -23.11 24.30 6.30
CA GLU A 19 -22.92 23.59 7.56
C GLU A 19 -22.61 22.11 7.25
N GLY A 20 -21.51 21.60 7.83
CA GLY A 20 -21.30 20.15 7.94
C GLY A 20 -20.15 19.55 7.12
N SER A 21 -19.12 20.32 6.75
CA SER A 21 -17.84 19.68 6.38
C SER A 21 -17.17 19.15 7.64
N ILE A 22 -17.50 17.90 8.00
CA ILE A 22 -16.75 17.10 8.97
C ILE A 22 -15.29 17.14 8.49
N PRO A 23 -14.34 17.71 9.25
CA PRO A 23 -12.94 17.72 8.83
C PRO A 23 -12.53 16.26 8.62
N PRO A 24 -11.79 15.93 7.55
CA PRO A 24 -11.39 14.56 7.28
C PRO A 24 -10.71 14.04 8.55
N ARG A 25 -11.27 12.97 9.14
CA ARG A 25 -10.65 12.28 10.28
C ARG A 25 -9.20 12.05 9.88
N HIS A 26 -8.27 12.69 10.57
CA HIS A 26 -6.86 12.61 10.23
C HIS A 26 -6.40 11.19 10.55
N VAL A 27 -6.52 10.28 9.57
CA VAL A 27 -6.09 8.89 9.71
C VAL A 27 -4.58 8.94 9.92
N ASN A 28 -4.12 8.54 11.11
CA ASN A 28 -2.70 8.40 11.35
C ASN A 28 -2.16 7.26 10.47
N ILE A 29 -1.53 7.62 9.36
CA ILE A 29 -0.99 6.67 8.38
C ILE A 29 0.20 5.86 8.91
N TYR A 30 0.78 6.28 10.04
CA TYR A 30 1.90 5.62 10.71
C TYR A 30 1.45 4.76 11.90
N ALA A 31 0.16 4.76 12.23
CA ALA A 31 -0.35 3.92 13.30
C ALA A 31 -0.26 2.44 12.91
N LEU A 32 0.19 1.62 13.86
CA LEU A 32 0.21 0.16 13.79
C LEU A 32 -0.69 -0.39 14.90
N PRO A 33 -1.23 -1.62 14.74
CA PRO A 33 -1.95 -2.27 15.83
C PRO A 33 -0.98 -2.66 16.96
N SER A 34 -1.48 -3.36 17.98
CA SER A 34 -0.62 -3.92 19.03
C SER A 34 0.51 -4.76 18.42
N GLU A 35 1.64 -4.86 19.13
CA GLU A 35 2.77 -5.64 18.64
C GLU A 35 2.39 -7.09 18.36
N ASP A 36 1.62 -7.70 19.26
CA ASP A 36 1.16 -9.08 19.12
C ASP A 36 0.24 -9.24 17.92
N ARG A 37 -0.71 -8.33 17.69
CA ARG A 37 -1.58 -8.36 16.50
C ARG A 37 -0.76 -8.16 15.23
N THR A 38 0.20 -7.25 15.23
CA THR A 38 1.07 -7.00 14.06
C THR A 38 1.88 -8.25 13.73
N ARG A 39 2.56 -8.83 14.72
CA ARG A 39 3.41 -10.02 14.55
C ARG A 39 2.60 -11.22 14.07
N MET A 40 1.45 -11.47 14.69
CA MET A 40 0.54 -12.55 14.27
C MET A 40 0.10 -12.39 12.81
N LEU A 41 -0.26 -11.18 12.37
CA LEU A 41 -0.66 -10.95 10.97
C LEU A 41 0.51 -11.09 9.98
N ILE A 42 1.73 -10.72 10.39
CA ILE A 42 2.96 -10.96 9.60
C ILE A 42 3.20 -12.47 9.46
N GLU A 43 3.15 -13.23 10.55
CA GLU A 43 3.31 -14.68 10.55
C GLU A 43 2.26 -15.35 9.65
N GLN A 44 0.99 -14.97 9.80
CA GLN A 44 -0.10 -15.48 8.96
C GLN A 44 0.10 -15.19 7.47
N TYR A 45 0.68 -14.04 7.12
CA TYR A 45 1.01 -13.72 5.74
C TYR A 45 2.03 -14.71 5.20
N PHE A 46 3.15 -14.88 5.91
CA PHE A 46 4.24 -15.74 5.45
C PHE A 46 3.86 -17.23 5.46
N GLU A 47 3.03 -17.69 6.39
CA GLU A 47 2.49 -19.06 6.42
C GLU A 47 1.55 -19.39 5.26
N LYS A 48 0.91 -18.37 4.65
CA LYS A 48 -0.09 -18.57 3.59
C LYS A 48 0.34 -17.90 2.29
N THR A 49 0.04 -16.62 2.14
CA THR A 49 0.27 -15.86 0.90
C THR A 49 1.75 -15.83 0.53
N GLY A 50 2.65 -15.69 1.50
CA GLY A 50 4.10 -15.70 1.29
C GLY A 50 4.64 -17.06 0.84
N GLN A 51 4.04 -18.17 1.27
CA GLN A 51 4.38 -19.51 0.76
C GLN A 51 3.96 -19.68 -0.71
N LEU A 52 2.76 -19.19 -1.06
CA LEU A 52 2.24 -19.25 -2.43
C LEU A 52 3.04 -18.35 -3.38
N LEU A 53 3.43 -17.17 -2.91
CA LEU A 53 4.11 -16.14 -3.69
C LEU A 53 5.37 -15.63 -2.95
N PRO A 54 6.48 -16.38 -2.97
CA PRO A 54 7.65 -16.14 -2.11
C PRO A 54 8.57 -15.02 -2.61
N PHE A 55 8.00 -13.89 -3.05
CA PHE A 55 8.77 -12.75 -3.53
C PHE A 55 9.22 -11.79 -2.41
N ILE A 56 8.75 -11.97 -1.19
CA ILE A 56 9.22 -11.26 0.01
C ILE A 56 10.00 -12.24 0.87
N HIS A 57 11.22 -11.87 1.27
CA HIS A 57 12.02 -12.68 2.18
C HIS A 57 11.63 -12.41 3.64
N GLU A 58 11.02 -13.42 4.27
CA GLU A 58 10.49 -13.35 5.63
C GLU A 58 11.50 -12.87 6.67
N MET A 59 12.68 -13.50 6.72
CA MET A 59 13.68 -13.15 7.73
C MET A 59 14.14 -11.69 7.61
N SER A 60 14.33 -11.19 6.39
CA SER A 60 14.69 -9.78 6.16
C SER A 60 13.56 -8.83 6.54
N PHE A 61 12.31 -9.23 6.26
CA PHE A 61 11.13 -8.44 6.58
C PHE A 61 10.93 -8.32 8.10
N CYS A 62 10.98 -9.45 8.81
CA CYS A 62 10.86 -9.50 10.28
C CYS A 62 12.00 -8.77 10.98
N GLU A 63 13.24 -8.87 10.48
CA GLU A 63 14.36 -8.09 11.02
C GLU A 63 14.14 -6.59 10.83
N THR A 64 13.63 -6.15 9.68
CA THR A 64 13.29 -4.73 9.44
C THR A 64 12.19 -4.26 10.40
N TYR A 65 11.16 -5.07 10.62
CA TYR A 65 10.11 -4.78 11.61
C TYR A 65 10.68 -4.63 13.02
N ARG A 66 11.53 -5.57 13.45
CA ARG A 66 12.18 -5.53 14.77
C ARG A 66 13.05 -4.29 14.95
N GLN A 67 13.83 -3.91 13.93
CA GLN A 67 14.65 -2.70 13.97
C GLN A 67 13.81 -1.43 14.05
N MET A 68 12.70 -1.35 13.32
CA MET A 68 11.73 -0.25 13.42
C MET A 68 11.19 -0.11 14.84
N ARG A 69 10.86 -1.21 15.50
CA ARG A 69 10.36 -1.21 16.89
C ARG A 69 11.40 -0.68 17.87
N LEU A 70 12.66 -1.08 17.71
CA LEU A 70 13.75 -0.68 18.62
C LEU A 70 14.23 0.76 18.40
N LYS A 71 14.28 1.22 17.15
CA LYS A 71 14.92 2.50 16.77
C LYS A 71 13.92 3.58 16.36
N GLY A 72 12.63 3.25 16.33
CA GLY A 72 11.56 4.11 15.86
C GLY A 72 11.46 4.20 14.33
N PHE A 73 10.51 5.02 13.86
CA PHE A 73 10.14 5.14 12.45
C PHE A 73 11.11 5.98 11.59
N SER A 74 12.03 6.72 12.21
CA SER A 74 12.81 7.79 11.55
C SER A 74 13.73 7.32 10.42
N LYS A 75 14.06 6.03 10.38
CA LYS A 75 14.94 5.43 9.35
C LYS A 75 14.22 4.46 8.41
N ILE A 76 12.91 4.28 8.56
CA ILE A 76 12.16 3.31 7.75
C ILE A 76 11.61 3.99 6.50
N ARG A 77 11.85 3.36 5.35
CA ARG A 77 11.36 3.85 4.07
C ARG A 77 9.84 3.75 4.02
N ARG A 78 9.20 4.81 3.53
CA ARG A 78 7.75 4.92 3.40
C ARG A 78 7.13 3.74 2.61
N ASN A 79 7.78 3.31 1.53
CA ASN A 79 7.35 2.15 0.72
C ASN A 79 7.34 0.84 1.53
N TRP A 80 8.29 0.65 2.46
CA TRP A 80 8.31 -0.53 3.31
C TRP A 80 7.17 -0.51 4.33
N LEU A 81 6.83 0.67 4.88
CA LEU A 81 5.65 0.80 5.75
C LEU A 81 4.35 0.57 4.99
N GLY A 82 4.27 0.99 3.73
CA GLY A 82 3.15 0.68 2.85
C GLY A 82 3.04 -0.82 2.58
N LEU A 83 4.16 -1.48 2.29
CA LEU A 83 4.24 -2.93 2.16
C LEU A 83 3.78 -3.66 3.44
N LEU A 84 4.22 -3.21 4.61
CA LEU A 84 3.76 -3.74 5.88
C LEU A 84 2.24 -3.61 6.03
N ASN A 85 1.68 -2.42 5.81
CA ASN A 85 0.24 -2.24 5.97
C ASN A 85 -0.57 -3.09 4.98
N ILE A 86 -0.14 -3.26 3.73
CA ILE A 86 -0.89 -4.12 2.79
C ILE A 86 -0.77 -5.61 3.15
N ILE A 87 0.35 -6.04 3.75
CA ILE A 87 0.51 -7.37 4.35
C ILE A 87 -0.50 -7.55 5.50
N LEU A 88 -0.64 -6.57 6.39
CA LEU A 88 -1.62 -6.62 7.47
C LEU A 88 -3.05 -6.69 6.91
N ALA A 89 -3.36 -5.88 5.89
CA ALA A 89 -4.67 -5.87 5.25
C ALA A 89 -5.05 -7.24 4.67
N ILE A 90 -4.16 -7.83 3.85
CA ILE A 90 -4.46 -9.12 3.22
C ILE A 90 -4.57 -10.25 4.26
N SER A 91 -3.70 -10.27 5.28
CA SER A 91 -3.78 -11.24 6.37
C SER A 91 -5.08 -11.13 7.16
N THR A 92 -5.52 -9.92 7.51
CA THR A 92 -6.80 -9.71 8.19
C THR A 92 -7.97 -10.16 7.30
N SER A 93 -7.94 -9.86 6.01
CA SER A 93 -9.02 -10.24 5.09
C SER A 93 -9.14 -11.75 4.89
N LEU A 94 -8.03 -12.49 4.97
CA LEU A 94 -7.95 -13.94 4.80
C LEU A 94 -7.90 -14.71 6.13
N SER A 95 -8.01 -14.00 7.26
CA SER A 95 -7.98 -14.64 8.57
C SER A 95 -9.28 -15.42 8.79
N MET A 96 -9.10 -16.68 9.21
CA MET A 96 -10.16 -17.59 9.64
C MET A 96 -10.00 -18.00 11.11
N LYS A 97 -8.96 -17.48 11.77
CA LYS A 97 -8.50 -17.90 13.11
C LYS A 97 -8.78 -16.85 14.19
N ASP A 98 -9.29 -15.68 13.82
CA ASP A 98 -9.59 -14.61 14.78
C ASP A 98 -11.06 -14.61 15.20
N GLU A 99 -11.29 -14.20 16.45
CA GLU A 99 -12.61 -14.05 17.06
C GLU A 99 -13.42 -12.88 16.48
N LEU A 100 -12.85 -12.17 15.50
CA LEU A 100 -13.51 -11.05 14.84
C LEU A 100 -14.73 -11.53 14.05
N THR A 101 -15.78 -10.73 14.08
CA THR A 101 -16.88 -10.84 13.14
C THR A 101 -16.42 -10.50 11.72
N SER A 102 -17.21 -10.88 10.71
CA SER A 102 -16.90 -10.53 9.32
C SER A 102 -16.83 -9.03 9.10
N GLU A 103 -17.66 -8.25 9.79
CA GLU A 103 -17.67 -6.79 9.65
C GLU A 103 -16.44 -6.14 10.28
N GLU A 104 -16.01 -6.60 11.47
CA GLU A 104 -14.77 -6.12 12.10
C GLU A 104 -13.54 -6.44 11.26
N ARG A 105 -13.46 -7.64 10.66
CA ARG A 105 -12.38 -7.99 9.73
C ARG A 105 -12.34 -7.05 8.54
N ILE A 106 -13.49 -6.76 7.92
CA ILE A 106 -13.57 -5.85 6.77
C ILE A 106 -13.09 -4.45 7.17
N GLN A 107 -13.55 -3.93 8.30
CA GLN A 107 -13.18 -2.60 8.78
C GLN A 107 -11.69 -2.49 9.12
N GLU A 108 -11.13 -3.46 9.84
CA GLU A 108 -9.70 -3.47 10.20
C GLU A 108 -8.82 -3.62 8.95
N SER A 109 -9.20 -4.53 8.04
CA SER A 109 -8.52 -4.72 6.76
C SER A 109 -8.52 -3.45 5.90
N ASP A 110 -9.67 -2.77 5.78
CA ASP A 110 -9.79 -1.55 4.99
C ASP A 110 -8.96 -0.40 5.60
N MET A 111 -8.90 -0.30 6.92
CA MET A 111 -8.03 0.66 7.60
C MET A 111 -6.56 0.46 7.22
N TYR A 112 -6.04 -0.77 7.23
CA TYR A 112 -4.67 -1.04 6.80
C TYR A 112 -4.46 -0.75 5.31
N TYR A 113 -5.42 -1.13 4.46
CA TYR A 113 -5.39 -0.80 3.03
C TYR A 113 -5.31 0.72 2.77
N GLN A 114 -6.10 1.51 3.49
CA GLN A 114 -6.08 2.97 3.38
C GLN A 114 -4.70 3.54 3.78
N ARG A 115 -4.15 3.10 4.93
CA ARG A 115 -2.81 3.50 5.37
C ARG A 115 -1.74 3.13 4.34
N ALA A 116 -1.82 1.92 3.79
CA ALA A 116 -0.88 1.42 2.79
C ALA A 116 -0.88 2.32 1.54
N ASN A 117 -2.06 2.69 1.03
CA ASN A 117 -2.19 3.57 -0.12
C ASN A 117 -1.75 5.01 0.16
N SER A 118 -1.99 5.52 1.36
CA SER A 118 -1.48 6.84 1.74
C SER A 118 0.04 6.85 1.86
N LEU A 119 0.64 5.78 2.38
CA LEU A 119 2.10 5.63 2.45
C LEU A 119 2.72 5.45 1.06
N CYS A 120 2.08 4.68 0.18
CA CYS A 120 2.51 4.49 -1.21
C CYS A 120 1.75 5.43 -2.16
N ASP A 121 1.72 6.73 -1.85
CA ASP A 121 1.06 7.75 -2.66
C ASP A 121 1.73 7.97 -4.02
N ARG A 122 1.21 8.92 -4.81
CA ARG A 122 1.69 9.21 -6.17
C ARG A 122 3.17 9.57 -6.23
N ASP A 123 3.68 10.31 -5.24
CA ASP A 123 5.09 10.69 -5.21
C ASP A 123 5.97 9.51 -4.82
N SER A 124 5.50 8.67 -3.89
CA SER A 124 6.16 7.42 -3.53
C SER A 124 6.22 6.44 -4.70
N LYS A 125 5.17 6.38 -5.53
CA LYS A 125 5.12 5.55 -6.76
C LYS A 125 6.11 6.01 -7.84
N ARG A 126 6.54 7.27 -7.83
CA ARG A 126 7.63 7.74 -8.69
C ARG A 126 9.00 7.22 -8.24
N ASN A 127 9.13 6.90 -6.95
CA ASN A 127 10.34 6.29 -6.40
C ASN A 127 10.35 4.78 -6.66
N ALA A 128 10.83 4.43 -7.86
CA ALA A 128 10.99 3.06 -8.29
C ALA A 128 11.93 2.28 -7.32
N SER A 129 11.39 1.24 -6.69
CA SER A 129 12.09 0.42 -5.69
C SER A 129 11.52 -1.00 -5.67
N LEU A 130 12.32 -1.94 -5.16
CA LEU A 130 11.90 -3.34 -5.03
C LEU A 130 10.64 -3.47 -4.16
N GLU A 131 10.59 -2.74 -3.05
CA GLU A 131 9.47 -2.74 -2.10
C GLU A 131 8.21 -2.15 -2.72
N MET A 132 8.33 -1.18 -3.63
CA MET A 132 7.17 -0.67 -4.37
C MET A 132 6.61 -1.74 -5.30
N VAL A 133 7.45 -2.51 -5.98
CA VAL A 133 6.98 -3.65 -6.81
C VAL A 133 6.29 -4.68 -5.92
N GLN A 134 6.93 -5.12 -4.83
CA GLN A 134 6.36 -6.07 -3.87
C GLN A 134 5.02 -5.57 -3.29
N TYR A 135 4.94 -4.28 -2.92
CA TYR A 135 3.72 -3.64 -2.45
C TYR A 135 2.61 -3.74 -3.48
N LEU A 136 2.89 -3.41 -4.75
CA LEU A 136 1.89 -3.46 -5.81
C LEU A 136 1.43 -4.89 -6.10
N LEU A 137 2.32 -5.89 -5.99
CA LEU A 137 1.93 -7.29 -6.14
C LEU A 137 0.97 -7.73 -5.03
N VAL A 138 1.28 -7.44 -3.76
CA VAL A 138 0.39 -7.76 -2.62
C VAL A 138 -0.92 -6.96 -2.70
N LEU A 139 -0.85 -5.69 -3.09
CA LEU A 139 -2.04 -4.85 -3.33
C LEU A 139 -2.92 -5.43 -4.43
N GLY A 140 -2.33 -5.91 -5.53
CA GLY A 140 -3.07 -6.58 -6.59
C GLY A 140 -3.84 -7.79 -6.07
N GLN A 141 -3.18 -8.64 -5.27
CA GLN A 141 -3.82 -9.79 -4.61
C GLN A 141 -4.96 -9.38 -3.68
N TYR A 142 -4.74 -8.36 -2.85
CA TYR A 142 -5.78 -7.82 -2.00
C TYR A 142 -6.99 -7.36 -2.80
N LEU A 143 -6.77 -6.61 -3.90
CA LEU A 143 -7.83 -6.06 -4.74
C LEU A 143 -8.59 -7.15 -5.52
N GLN A 144 -7.93 -8.24 -5.93
CA GLN A 144 -8.57 -9.40 -6.56
C GLN A 144 -9.60 -10.08 -5.64
N GLY A 145 -9.36 -10.07 -4.32
CA GLY A 145 -10.33 -10.54 -3.33
C GLY A 145 -11.51 -9.59 -3.08
N THR A 146 -11.57 -8.45 -3.77
CA THR A 146 -12.63 -7.43 -3.62
C THR A 146 -13.34 -7.18 -4.95
N GLN A 147 -14.40 -6.36 -4.95
CA GLN A 147 -15.08 -5.95 -6.20
C GLN A 147 -14.32 -4.89 -7.03
N LYS A 148 -12.98 -4.82 -6.91
CA LYS A 148 -12.13 -3.78 -7.53
C LYS A 148 -11.22 -4.34 -8.63
N SER A 149 -11.75 -5.19 -9.52
CA SER A 149 -10.97 -5.90 -10.56
C SER A 149 -10.18 -4.98 -11.51
N ILE A 150 -10.78 -3.87 -11.96
CA ILE A 150 -10.10 -2.87 -12.82
C ILE A 150 -8.89 -2.26 -12.09
N GLN A 151 -9.04 -1.98 -10.80
CA GLN A 151 -7.97 -1.43 -9.98
C GLN A 151 -6.86 -2.46 -9.77
N ALA A 152 -7.22 -3.74 -9.58
CA ALA A 152 -6.25 -4.83 -9.50
C ALA A 152 -5.41 -4.94 -10.79
N TRP A 153 -6.07 -4.92 -11.96
CA TRP A 153 -5.40 -4.94 -13.25
C TRP A 153 -4.44 -3.75 -13.45
N THR A 154 -4.92 -2.55 -13.14
CA THR A 154 -4.11 -1.32 -13.26
C THR A 154 -2.91 -1.34 -12.29
N THR A 155 -3.11 -1.84 -11.08
CA THR A 155 -2.05 -2.04 -10.09
C THR A 155 -0.99 -3.00 -10.59
N HIS A 156 -1.40 -4.09 -11.23
CA HIS A 156 -0.50 -5.08 -11.80
C HIS A 156 0.35 -4.49 -12.94
N GLY A 157 -0.26 -3.76 -13.89
CA GLY A 157 0.48 -3.08 -14.96
C GLY A 157 1.52 -2.07 -14.44
N LEU A 158 1.21 -1.38 -13.33
CA LEU A 158 2.16 -0.50 -12.66
C LEU A 158 3.33 -1.29 -12.03
N ALA A 159 3.06 -2.45 -11.43
CA ALA A 159 4.09 -3.31 -10.84
C ALA A 159 5.11 -3.75 -11.91
N ILE A 160 4.62 -4.23 -13.06
CA ILE A 160 5.45 -4.59 -14.22
C ILE A 160 6.28 -3.40 -14.70
N SER A 161 5.64 -2.23 -14.83
CA SER A 161 6.32 -1.01 -15.29
C SER A 161 7.49 -0.62 -14.38
N ILE A 162 7.30 -0.66 -13.06
CA ILE A 162 8.37 -0.36 -12.09
C ILE A 162 9.43 -1.46 -12.07
N ALA A 163 9.04 -2.73 -12.21
CA ALA A 163 9.98 -3.86 -12.31
C ALA A 163 10.93 -3.72 -13.51
N TYR A 164 10.42 -3.25 -14.65
CA TYR A 164 11.26 -2.90 -15.80
C TYR A 164 12.22 -1.76 -15.50
N GLN A 165 11.74 -0.65 -14.91
CA GLN A 165 12.57 0.51 -14.57
C GLN A 165 13.78 0.13 -13.70
N ILE A 166 13.56 -0.67 -12.65
CA ILE A 166 14.62 -1.08 -11.73
C ILE A 166 15.42 -2.31 -12.20
N GLY A 167 15.04 -2.90 -13.34
CA GLY A 167 15.81 -3.95 -14.00
C GLY A 167 15.59 -5.37 -13.48
N LEU A 168 14.46 -5.66 -12.81
CA LEU A 168 14.23 -7.01 -12.25
C LEU A 168 14.22 -8.12 -13.31
N HIS A 169 13.82 -7.79 -14.54
CA HIS A 169 13.76 -8.68 -15.69
C HIS A 169 15.14 -9.07 -16.26
N SER A 170 16.21 -8.33 -15.94
CA SER A 170 17.53 -8.51 -16.54
C SER A 170 18.51 -9.16 -15.55
N PRO A 171 19.00 -10.38 -15.82
CA PRO A 171 20.02 -11.02 -14.99
C PRO A 171 21.29 -10.17 -14.86
N ASP A 172 21.71 -9.51 -15.94
CA ASP A 172 22.91 -8.67 -15.96
C ASP A 172 22.79 -7.46 -15.03
N ARG A 173 21.62 -6.83 -15.00
CA ARG A 173 21.35 -5.70 -14.07
C ARG A 173 21.31 -6.12 -12.60
N ASN A 174 21.25 -7.42 -12.31
CA ASN A 174 21.22 -7.97 -10.96
C ASN A 174 22.62 -8.44 -10.48
N GLN A 175 23.64 -8.53 -11.34
CA GLN A 175 24.96 -9.07 -10.95
C GLN A 175 25.66 -8.32 -9.79
N GLY A 176 25.32 -7.05 -9.54
CA GLY A 176 25.93 -6.23 -8.49
C GLY A 176 25.35 -6.41 -7.08
N TYR A 177 24.31 -7.21 -6.89
CA TYR A 177 23.67 -7.41 -5.58
C TYR A 177 24.15 -8.68 -4.87
N SER A 178 23.91 -8.75 -3.56
CA SER A 178 24.20 -9.96 -2.78
C SER A 178 23.39 -11.17 -3.29
N PRO A 179 23.84 -12.42 -3.05
CA PRO A 179 23.10 -13.60 -3.48
C PRO A 179 21.64 -13.63 -3.00
N LEU A 180 21.39 -13.18 -1.76
CA LEU A 180 20.05 -13.08 -1.19
C LEU A 180 19.19 -12.05 -1.93
N GLU A 181 19.71 -10.84 -2.11
CA GLU A 181 18.99 -9.76 -2.81
C GLU A 181 18.69 -10.16 -4.27
N ASN A 182 19.62 -10.86 -4.92
CA ASN A 182 19.40 -11.40 -6.27
C ASN A 182 18.27 -12.41 -6.33
N GLU A 183 18.18 -13.30 -5.35
CA GLU A 183 17.09 -14.25 -5.28
C GLU A 183 15.74 -13.55 -5.04
N ILE A 184 15.69 -12.54 -4.15
CA ILE A 184 14.47 -11.75 -3.92
C ILE A 184 14.04 -11.01 -5.19
N ARG A 185 14.98 -10.37 -5.89
CA ARG A 185 14.72 -9.66 -7.16
C ARG A 185 14.18 -10.58 -8.23
N LYS A 186 14.79 -11.75 -8.38
CA LYS A 186 14.37 -12.79 -9.31
C LYS A 186 12.96 -13.28 -8.98
N ARG A 187 12.67 -13.61 -7.71
CA ARG A 187 11.33 -14.05 -7.29
C ARG A 187 10.28 -12.96 -7.44
N THR A 188 10.64 -11.70 -7.20
CA THR A 188 9.74 -10.56 -7.43
C THR A 188 9.40 -10.41 -8.91
N TRP A 189 10.37 -10.57 -9.80
CA TRP A 189 10.11 -10.61 -11.25
C TRP A 189 9.19 -11.76 -11.63
N PHE A 190 9.45 -12.97 -11.13
CA PHE A 190 8.57 -14.12 -11.38
C PHE A 190 7.16 -13.89 -10.82
N GLY A 191 7.02 -13.21 -9.67
CA GLY A 191 5.72 -12.78 -9.14
C GLY A 191 4.97 -11.85 -10.09
N CYS A 192 5.66 -10.92 -10.75
CA CYS A 192 5.06 -10.11 -11.81
C CYS A 192 4.58 -10.97 -12.99
N VAL A 193 5.38 -11.94 -13.45
CA VAL A 193 5.02 -12.77 -14.61
C VAL A 193 3.89 -13.76 -14.30
N LEU A 194 3.87 -14.32 -13.08
CA LEU A 194 2.87 -15.31 -12.69
C LEU A 194 1.47 -14.71 -12.54
N LEU A 195 1.39 -13.47 -12.02
CA LEU A 195 0.12 -12.78 -11.80
C LEU A 195 -0.48 -12.14 -13.07
N ASP A 196 0.23 -12.20 -14.19
CA ASP A 196 -0.25 -11.77 -15.52
C ASP A 196 -1.08 -12.87 -16.23
N ARG A 197 -1.01 -14.12 -15.73
CA ARG A 197 -1.72 -15.27 -16.29
C ARG A 197 -2.97 -15.61 -15.50
#